data_AF-A0A351KRE3-F1
#
_entry.id   AF-A0A351KRE3-F1
#
_cell.length_a   1.000
_cell.length_b   1.000
_cell.length_c   1.000
_cell.angle_alpha   90.00
_cell.angle_beta   90.00
_cell.angle_gamma   90.00
#
_symmetry.space_group_name_H-M   'P 1'
#
loop_
_entity.id
_entity.type
_entity.pdbx_description
1 polymer ?
#
loop_
_entity_poly.entity_id
_entity_poly.type
_entity_poly.pdbx_seq_one_letter_code
_entity_poly.pdbx_strand_id
1 'polypeptide(L)'
;MIKKIPILNLFALVFTLSGCSSHPLQVQRDFDSHYDFKAIKTFDFSVGTLETEAAKTTAERIQLNALVDAKIKSELEARGYRQSSNHPDIKIAYSFGE
;
A
#
# COMPACT_ATOMS: atom_id res chain seq x y z
N MET A 1 39.60 35.85 -17.84
CA MET A 1 39.20 34.87 -18.88
C MET A 1 38.26 33.85 -18.25
N ILE A 2 36.94 33.99 -18.45
CA ILE A 2 35.95 33.05 -17.93
C ILE A 2 35.74 31.98 -19.01
N LYS A 3 36.19 30.74 -18.75
CA LYS A 3 36.00 29.60 -19.66
C LYS A 3 34.51 29.28 -19.74
N LYS A 4 33.92 29.39 -20.94
CA LYS A 4 32.54 28.98 -21.23
C LYS A 4 32.47 27.46 -21.16
N ILE A 5 31.85 26.93 -20.11
CA ILE A 5 31.55 25.50 -19.99
C ILE A 5 30.42 25.20 -20.99
N PRO A 6 30.58 24.23 -21.91
CA PRO A 6 29.57 23.93 -22.92
C PRO A 6 28.31 23.39 -22.25
N ILE A 7 27.20 24.10 -22.44
CA ILE A 7 25.85 23.82 -21.92
C ILE A 7 25.39 22.39 -22.30
N LEU A 8 25.96 21.82 -23.36
CA LEU A 8 25.68 20.45 -23.82
C LEU A 8 26.02 19.36 -22.79
N ASN A 9 27.05 19.56 -21.96
CA ASN A 9 27.41 18.61 -20.90
C ASN A 9 26.51 18.71 -19.66
N LEU A 10 25.74 19.80 -19.51
CA LEU A 10 24.81 19.97 -18.40
C LEU A 10 23.53 19.14 -18.62
N PHE A 11 23.06 19.05 -19.87
CA PHE A 11 21.87 18.26 -20.22
C PHE A 11 22.08 16.75 -20.08
N ALA A 12 23.29 16.26 -20.37
CA ALA A 12 23.62 14.84 -20.20
C ALA A 12 23.62 14.41 -18.72
N LEU A 13 23.97 15.31 -17.80
CA LEU A 13 23.99 15.04 -16.36
C LEU A 13 22.58 14.97 -15.75
N VAL A 14 21.62 15.73 -16.29
CA VAL A 14 20.23 15.74 -15.79
C VAL A 14 19.47 14.47 -16.20
N PHE A 15 19.77 13.91 -17.37
CA PHE A 15 19.14 12.67 -17.84
C PHE A 15 19.64 11.42 -17.09
N THR A 16 20.91 11.38 -16.67
CA THR A 16 21.45 10.24 -15.89
C THR A 16 20.92 10.20 -14.45
N LEU A 17 20.56 11.34 -13.86
CA LEU A 17 19.95 11.42 -12.53
C LEU A 17 18.46 11.06 -12.50
N SER A 18 17.79 10.97 -13.65
CA SER A 18 16.36 10.67 -13.75
C SER A 18 16.05 9.16 -13.78
N GLY A 19 17.07 8.29 -13.79
CA GLY A 19 16.92 6.83 -13.94
C GLY A 19 16.72 6.05 -12.64
N CYS A 20 16.79 6.68 -11.47
CA CYS A 20 16.83 6.00 -10.17
C CYS A 20 15.58 6.25 -9.30
N SER A 21 14.33 6.03 -9.76
CA SER A 21 13.23 5.98 -8.78
C SER A 21 11.93 5.28 -9.18
N SER A 22 11.91 4.44 -10.21
CA SER A 22 10.65 3.78 -10.61
C SER A 22 10.85 2.28 -10.79
N HIS A 23 11.20 1.58 -9.73
CA HIS A 23 10.83 0.17 -9.65
C HIS A 23 9.33 0.15 -9.36
N PRO A 24 8.47 -0.25 -10.31
CA PRO A 24 7.05 -0.34 -10.04
C PRO A 24 6.85 -1.38 -8.93
N LEU A 25 6.12 -1.01 -7.88
CA LEU A 25 5.59 -1.96 -6.91
C LEU A 25 4.84 -3.04 -7.69
N GLN A 26 5.35 -4.27 -7.66
CA GLN A 26 4.68 -5.41 -8.28
C GLN A 26 3.49 -5.77 -7.41
N VAL A 27 2.29 -5.39 -7.84
CA VAL A 27 1.04 -5.76 -7.19
C VAL A 27 0.44 -6.93 -7.94
N GLN A 28 0.58 -8.14 -7.39
CA GLN A 28 -0.14 -9.32 -7.89
C GLN A 28 -1.54 -9.35 -7.26
N ARG A 29 -2.54 -9.70 -8.06
CA ARG A 29 -3.92 -9.90 -7.60
C ARG A 29 -4.39 -11.26 -8.06
N ASP A 30 -4.92 -12.03 -7.13
CA ASP A 30 -5.55 -13.31 -7.39
C ASP A 30 -6.92 -13.31 -6.71
N PHE A 31 -7.91 -13.91 -7.36
CA PHE A 31 -9.29 -13.98 -6.87
C PHE A 31 -10.03 -15.17 -7.48
N ASP A 32 -10.99 -15.70 -6.73
CA ASP A 32 -11.86 -16.76 -7.22
C ASP A 32 -12.81 -16.24 -8.30
N SER A 33 -12.64 -16.70 -9.55
CA SER A 33 -13.49 -16.30 -10.68
C SER A 33 -14.92 -16.81 -10.60
N HIS A 34 -15.20 -17.78 -9.73
CA HIS A 34 -16.54 -18.33 -9.52
C HIS A 34 -17.31 -17.62 -8.41
N TYR A 35 -16.66 -16.73 -7.66
CA TYR A 35 -17.29 -16.01 -6.56
C TYR A 35 -17.95 -14.70 -7.02
N ASP A 36 -19.21 -14.48 -6.64
CA ASP A 36 -19.91 -13.22 -6.93
C ASP A 36 -19.59 -12.13 -5.89
N PHE A 37 -18.54 -11.35 -6.17
CA PHE A 37 -18.14 -10.23 -5.32
C PHE A 37 -19.17 -9.10 -5.23
N LYS A 38 -20.21 -9.06 -6.09
CA LYS A 38 -21.28 -8.05 -6.00
C LYS A 38 -22.19 -8.29 -4.80
N ALA A 39 -22.28 -9.53 -4.32
CA ALA A 39 -23.07 -9.89 -3.15
C ALA A 39 -22.48 -9.34 -1.84
N ILE A 40 -21.16 -9.11 -1.79
CA ILE A 40 -20.47 -8.57 -0.62
C ILE A 40 -20.87 -7.11 -0.39
N LYS A 41 -21.30 -6.77 0.82
CA LYS A 41 -21.62 -5.40 1.24
C LYS A 41 -20.90 -4.97 2.51
N THR A 42 -20.48 -5.92 3.33
CA THR A 42 -19.91 -5.66 4.63
C THR A 42 -18.56 -6.33 4.82
N PHE A 43 -17.69 -5.68 5.59
CA PHE A 43 -16.38 -6.21 5.93
C PHE A 43 -16.08 -6.02 7.41
N ASP A 44 -15.12 -6.79 7.90
CA ASP A 44 -14.49 -6.55 9.19
C ASP A 44 -13.03 -6.98 9.16
N PHE A 45 -12.22 -6.41 10.05
CA PHE A 45 -10.80 -6.78 10.14
C PHE A 45 -10.64 -8.05 10.98
N SER A 46 -9.72 -8.91 10.55
CA SER A 46 -9.23 -10.00 11.39
C SER A 46 -8.31 -9.43 12.47
N VAL A 47 -8.38 -9.97 13.68
CA VAL A 47 -7.48 -9.58 14.76
C VAL A 47 -6.07 -10.07 14.43
N GLY A 48 -5.11 -9.16 14.32
CA GLY A 48 -3.70 -9.48 14.06
C GLY A 48 -2.80 -8.27 14.31
N THR A 49 -1.51 -8.54 14.55
CA THR A 49 -0.46 -7.51 14.59
C THR A 49 0.43 -7.63 13.38
N LEU A 50 0.76 -6.49 12.75
CA LEU A 50 1.80 -6.46 11.73
C LEU A 50 3.13 -6.77 12.41
N GLU A 51 3.71 -7.90 12.05
CA GLU A 51 5.10 -8.20 12.34
C GLU A 51 5.95 -7.70 11.17
N THR A 52 6.84 -6.75 11.44
CA THR A 52 7.77 -6.19 10.44
C THR A 52 9.00 -5.63 11.13
N GLU A 53 10.17 -5.74 10.50
CA GLU A 53 11.42 -5.14 10.98
C GLU A 53 11.35 -3.60 11.06
N ALA A 54 10.44 -2.99 10.32
CA ALA A 54 10.21 -1.55 10.32
C ALA A 54 9.59 -1.02 11.64
N ALA A 55 8.93 -1.90 12.41
CA ALA A 55 8.27 -1.55 13.67
C ALA A 55 8.82 -2.41 14.82
N LYS A 56 9.80 -1.86 15.53
CA LYS A 56 10.58 -2.59 16.55
C LYS A 56 9.89 -2.63 17.90
N THR A 57 9.04 -1.64 18.18
CA THR A 57 8.29 -1.54 19.43
C THR A 57 6.81 -1.87 19.24
N THR A 58 6.15 -2.33 20.30
CA THR A 58 4.69 -2.57 20.30
C THR A 58 3.90 -1.31 19.94
N ALA A 59 4.35 -0.14 20.38
CA ALA A 59 3.69 1.13 20.07
C ALA A 59 3.76 1.47 18.57
N GLU A 60 4.92 1.30 17.94
CA GLU A 60 5.09 1.48 16.49
C GLU A 60 4.22 0.50 15.70
N ARG A 61 4.11 -0.76 16.15
CA ARG A 61 3.25 -1.76 15.52
C ARG A 61 1.77 -1.39 15.61
N ILE A 62 1.31 -0.94 16.77
CA ILE A 62 -0.07 -0.47 16.96
C ILE A 62 -0.36 0.72 16.03
N GLN A 63 0.57 1.68 15.94
CA GLN A 63 0.41 2.84 15.05
C GLN A 63 0.38 2.42 13.59
N LEU A 64 1.26 1.51 13.18
CA LEU A 64 1.33 1.01 11.82
C LEU A 64 0.05 0.24 11.44
N ASN A 65 -0.44 -0.64 12.31
CA ASN A 65 -1.73 -1.34 12.14
C ASN A 65 -2.86 -0.33 11.96
N ALA A 66 -2.95 0.66 12.85
CA ALA A 66 -4.01 1.66 12.78
C ALA A 66 -3.98 2.47 11.47
N LEU A 67 -2.79 2.77 10.96
CA LEU A 67 -2.63 3.44 9.66
C LEU A 67 -3.09 2.56 8.50
N VAL A 68 -2.70 1.27 8.49
CA VAL A 68 -3.10 0.32 7.45
C VAL A 68 -4.61 0.08 7.48
N ASP A 69 -5.18 -0.18 8.66
CA ASP A 69 -6.63 -0.33 8.87
C ASP A 69 -7.40 0.88 8.35
N ALA A 70 -6.97 2.08 8.73
CA ALA A 70 -7.64 3.31 8.30
C ALA A 70 -7.61 3.48 6.78
N LYS A 71 -6.50 3.11 6.12
CA LYS A 71 -6.38 3.19 4.65
C LYS A 71 -7.25 2.16 3.96
N ILE A 72 -7.20 0.90 4.38
CA ILE A 72 -8.05 -0.16 3.80
C ILE A 72 -9.53 0.17 4.01
N LYS A 73 -9.90 0.60 5.22
CA LYS A 73 -11.26 1.01 5.56
C LYS A 73 -11.74 2.13 4.63
N SER A 74 -10.96 3.20 4.49
CA SER A 74 -11.32 4.34 3.65
C SER A 74 -11.52 3.94 2.19
N GLU A 75 -10.68 3.07 1.64
CA GLU A 75 -10.79 2.60 0.25
C GLU A 75 -12.03 1.72 0.03
N LEU A 76 -12.40 0.89 1.01
CA LEU A 76 -13.59 0.04 0.93
C LEU A 76 -14.88 0.85 1.11
N GLU A 77 -14.90 1.78 2.05
CA GLU A 77 -16.05 2.69 2.22
C GLU A 77 -16.26 3.56 0.98
N ALA A 78 -15.18 4.04 0.34
CA ALA A 78 -15.26 4.76 -0.93
C ALA A 78 -15.85 3.91 -2.08
N ARG A 79 -15.74 2.59 -2.00
CA ARG A 79 -16.31 1.62 -2.95
C ARG A 79 -17.73 1.16 -2.56
N GLY A 80 -18.28 1.67 -1.45
CA GLY A 80 -19.64 1.40 -1.00
C GLY A 80 -19.80 0.22 -0.03
N TYR A 81 -18.70 -0.36 0.46
CA TYR A 81 -18.75 -1.36 1.52
C TYR A 81 -18.95 -0.70 2.90
N ARG A 82 -19.46 -1.46 3.87
CA ARG A 82 -19.70 -0.99 5.25
C ARG A 82 -19.01 -1.88 6.28
N GLN A 83 -18.45 -1.32 7.33
CA GLN A 83 -17.88 -2.14 8.40
C GLN A 83 -19.00 -2.79 9.25
N SER A 84 -18.91 -4.08 9.54
CA SER A 84 -19.86 -4.83 10.39
C SER A 84 -19.14 -5.92 11.19
N SER A 85 -18.98 -5.74 12.50
CA SER A 85 -18.28 -6.72 13.34
C SER A 85 -19.14 -7.92 13.75
N ASN A 86 -20.46 -7.82 13.68
CA ASN A 86 -21.38 -8.88 14.10
C ASN A 86 -21.57 -9.95 13.01
N HIS A 87 -21.80 -9.50 11.77
CA HIS A 87 -22.04 -10.37 10.61
C HIS A 87 -21.39 -9.74 9.37
N PRO A 88 -20.06 -9.80 9.22
CA PRO A 88 -19.39 -9.36 8.00
C PRO A 88 -19.54 -10.40 6.90
N ASP A 89 -19.71 -9.94 5.65
CA ASP A 89 -19.67 -10.81 4.48
C ASP A 89 -18.24 -11.29 4.19
N ILE A 90 -17.25 -10.46 4.50
CA ILE A 90 -15.82 -10.80 4.35
C ILE A 90 -14.98 -10.36 5.55
N LYS A 91 -13.91 -11.12 5.81
CA LYS A 91 -12.86 -10.75 6.77
C LYS A 91 -11.60 -10.33 6.02
N ILE A 92 -11.01 -9.22 6.45
CA ILE A 92 -9.78 -8.68 5.88
C ILE A 92 -8.62 -9.07 6.81
N ALA A 93 -7.67 -9.80 6.26
CA ALA A 93 -6.38 -10.05 6.90
C ALA A 93 -5.28 -9.49 6.00
N TYR A 94 -4.24 -8.94 6.62
CA TYR A 94 -3.06 -8.44 5.91
C TYR A 94 -1.81 -8.77 6.74
N SER A 95 -0.69 -8.98 6.05
CA SER A 95 0.62 -9.23 6.64
C SER A 95 1.69 -8.55 5.77
N PHE A 96 2.85 -8.28 6.36
CA PHE A 96 4.04 -7.93 5.57
C PHE A 96 4.78 -9.23 5.22
N GLY A 97 5.21 -9.35 3.97
CA GLY A 97 6.15 -10.39 3.57
C GLY A 97 7.52 -10.12 4.18
N GLU A 98 8.21 -11.19 4.59
CA GLU A 98 9.65 -11.16 4.87
C GLU A 98 10.45 -10.96 3.57
#